data_AF-A0A933HTU5-F1
#
_entry.id   AF-A0A933HTU5-F1
#
_cell.length_a   1.000
_cell.length_b   1.000
_cell.length_c   1.000
_cell.angle_alpha   90.00
_cell.angle_beta   90.00
_cell.angle_gamma   90.00
#
_symmetry.space_group_name_H-M   'P 1'
#
loop_
_entity.id
_entity.type
_entity.pdbx_description
1 polymer ?
#
loop_
_entity_poly.entity_id
_entity_poly.type
_entity_poly.pdbx_seq_one_letter_code
_entity_poly.pdbx_strand_id
1 'polypeptide(L)'
;MQDTIQFLTSDPQKERHVAAIVETVYGAAQHLVAYALQTRHGSHLDTHAGMIRLLREQGYGEIADLFGELDTLRMGRWYGGKGNGQVIARCQTILAQIHEWASG
;
A
#
# COMPACT_ATOMS: atom_id res chain seq x y z
N MET A 1 4.28 -5.71 10.94
CA MET A 1 3.34 -4.70 10.39
C MET A 1 1.90 -5.20 10.35
N GLN A 2 1.63 -6.47 9.98
CA GLN A 2 0.28 -7.04 10.02
C GLN A 2 -0.39 -6.94 11.40
N ASP A 3 0.32 -7.30 12.49
CA ASP A 3 -0.21 -7.20 13.86
C ASP A 3 -0.64 -5.78 14.23
N THR A 4 0.13 -4.77 13.80
CA THR A 4 -0.19 -3.36 14.02
C THR A 4 -1.45 -2.93 13.26
N ILE A 5 -1.59 -3.35 12.00
CA ILE A 5 -2.78 -3.06 11.19
C ILE A 5 -4.01 -3.73 11.81
N GLN A 6 -3.89 -4.99 12.23
CA GLN A 6 -4.98 -5.72 12.89
C GLN A 6 -5.38 -5.05 14.20
N PHE A 7 -4.42 -4.66 15.04
CA PHE A 7 -4.66 -3.93 16.27
C PHE A 7 -5.46 -2.64 15.99
N LEU A 8 -4.98 -1.77 15.11
CA LEU A 8 -5.63 -0.48 14.81
C LEU A 8 -7.02 -0.64 14.17
N THR A 9 -7.23 -1.67 13.36
CA THR A 9 -8.50 -1.90 12.66
C THR A 9 -9.54 -2.63 13.51
N SER A 10 -9.13 -3.28 14.61
CA SER A 10 -10.02 -3.89 15.59
C SER A 10 -10.60 -2.90 16.62
N ASP A 11 -10.03 -1.70 16.72
CA ASP A 11 -10.56 -0.63 17.58
C ASP A 11 -11.96 -0.20 17.10
N PRO A 12 -12.99 -0.16 17.97
CA PRO A 12 -14.31 0.39 17.63
C PRO A 12 -14.27 1.82 17.07
N GLN A 13 -13.23 2.59 17.40
CA GLN A 13 -12.97 3.95 16.91
C GLN A 13 -11.86 4.01 15.85
N LYS A 14 -11.59 2.91 15.13
CA LYS A 14 -10.56 2.80 14.08
C LYS A 14 -10.47 3.97 13.10
N GLU A 15 -11.58 4.66 12.83
CA GLU A 15 -11.62 5.83 11.96
C GLU A 15 -10.77 7.01 12.46
N ARG A 16 -10.50 7.09 13.77
CA ARG A 16 -9.57 8.05 14.37
C ARG A 16 -8.11 7.75 14.03
N HIS A 17 -7.82 6.50 13.68
CA HIS A 17 -6.48 6.00 13.36
C HIS A 17 -6.20 5.97 11.86
N VAL A 18 -7.07 6.54 11.02
CA VAL A 18 -6.98 6.43 9.56
C VAL A 18 -5.59 6.80 9.02
N ALA A 19 -4.98 7.88 9.52
CA ALA A 19 -3.65 8.29 9.10
C ALA A 19 -2.58 7.24 9.44
N ALA A 20 -2.60 6.71 10.67
CA ALA A 20 -1.68 5.67 11.10
C ALA A 20 -1.87 4.35 10.33
N ILE A 21 -3.13 3.99 10.04
CA ILE A 21 -3.47 2.81 9.23
C ILE A 21 -2.91 2.98 7.81
N VAL A 22 -3.15 4.13 7.16
CA VAL A 22 -2.67 4.41 5.81
C VAL A 22 -1.14 4.35 5.74
N GLU A 23 -0.43 5.00 6.67
CA GLU A 23 1.04 4.98 6.72
C GLU A 23 1.59 3.56 6.95
N THR A 24 0.99 2.80 7.86
CA THR A 24 1.41 1.42 8.14
C THR A 24 1.19 0.52 6.93
N VAL A 25 0.05 0.66 6.25
CA VAL A 25 -0.25 -0.09 5.04
C VAL A 25 0.68 0.30 3.90
N TYR A 26 0.98 1.59 3.73
CA TYR A 26 1.95 2.09 2.75
C TYR A 26 3.34 1.48 2.95
N GLY A 27 3.88 1.53 4.18
CA GLY A 27 5.16 0.91 4.48
C GLY A 27 5.18 -0.59 4.22
N ALA A 28 4.12 -1.31 4.59
CA ALA A 28 4.01 -2.75 4.35
C ALA A 28 3.99 -3.08 2.85
N ALA A 29 3.17 -2.36 2.07
CA ALA A 29 3.09 -2.53 0.62
C ALA A 29 4.45 -2.24 -0.05
N GLN A 30 5.16 -1.22 0.42
CA GLN A 30 6.46 -0.85 -0.11
C GLN A 30 7.48 -1.97 0.06
N HIS A 31 7.55 -2.58 1.25
CA HIS A 31 8.47 -3.69 1.51
C HIS A 31 8.12 -4.93 0.68
N LEU A 32 6.83 -5.24 0.52
CA LEU A 32 6.38 -6.34 -0.34
C LEU A 32 6.78 -6.12 -1.80
N VAL A 33 6.58 -4.90 -2.31
CA VAL A 33 6.97 -4.54 -3.68
C VAL A 33 8.48 -4.63 -3.88
N ALA A 34 9.26 -4.06 -2.95
CA ALA A 34 10.71 -4.13 -3.01
C ALA A 34 11.20 -5.59 -2.99
N TYR A 35 10.64 -6.42 -2.10
CA TYR A 35 10.95 -7.84 -2.03
C TYR A 35 10.67 -8.56 -3.36
N ALA A 36 9.48 -8.40 -3.92
CA ALA A 36 9.08 -9.06 -5.17
C ALA A 36 9.91 -8.60 -6.38
N LEU A 37 10.25 -7.31 -6.46
CA LEU A 37 11.12 -6.80 -7.53
C LEU A 37 12.54 -7.33 -7.40
N GLN A 38 13.07 -7.41 -6.18
CA GLN A 38 14.39 -7.98 -5.92
C GLN A 38 14.42 -9.48 -6.28
N THR A 39 13.40 -10.25 -5.91
CA THR A 39 13.37 -11.70 -6.15
C THR A 39 13.20 -12.05 -7.64
N ARG A 40 12.41 -11.26 -8.38
CA ARG A 40 12.09 -11.54 -9.79
C ARG A 40 13.08 -10.94 -10.78
N HIS A 41 13.65 -9.78 -10.46
CA HIS A 41 14.46 -8.99 -11.41
C HIS A 41 15.85 -8.64 -10.90
N GLY A 42 16.21 -9.03 -9.67
CA GLY A 42 17.47 -8.63 -9.03
C GLY A 42 17.63 -7.11 -8.86
N SER A 43 16.53 -6.37 -8.99
CA SER A 43 16.53 -4.91 -8.99
C SER A 43 16.32 -4.39 -7.56
N HIS A 44 17.36 -3.73 -7.02
CA HIS A 44 17.28 -3.07 -5.72
C HIS A 44 17.06 -1.57 -5.93
N LEU A 45 15.82 -1.10 -5.75
CA LEU A 45 15.60 0.34 -5.63
C LEU A 45 15.89 0.76 -4.20
N ASP A 46 16.98 1.50 -4.03
CA ASP A 46 17.39 2.07 -2.74
C ASP A 46 16.57 3.31 -2.36
N THR A 47 15.69 3.80 -3.25
CA THR A 47 14.88 4.98 -3.02
C THR A 47 13.40 4.75 -3.33
N HIS A 48 12.55 5.35 -2.49
CA HIS A 48 11.09 5.25 -2.57
C HIS A 48 10.55 5.99 -3.82
N ALA A 49 11.30 7.00 -4.28
CA ALA A 49 11.01 7.75 -5.48
C ALA A 49 11.25 6.86 -6.72
N GLY A 50 10.19 6.60 -7.48
CA GLY A 50 10.28 5.86 -8.75
C GLY A 50 9.77 4.42 -8.69
N MET A 51 9.31 3.91 -7.54
CA MET A 51 8.74 2.56 -7.43
C MET A 51 7.57 2.34 -8.42
N ILE A 52 6.65 3.30 -8.52
CA ILE A 52 5.54 3.26 -9.50
C ILE A 52 6.06 3.19 -10.93
N ARG A 53 7.07 4.01 -11.26
CA ARG A 53 7.68 4.03 -12.59
C ARG A 53 8.33 2.69 -12.91
N LEU A 54 9.13 2.14 -11.99
CA LEU A 54 9.79 0.85 -12.18
C LEU A 54 8.77 -0.28 -12.35
N LEU A 55 7.71 -0.31 -11.54
CA LEU A 55 6.63 -1.29 -11.70
C LEU A 55 6.04 -1.24 -13.11
N ARG A 56 5.80 -0.06 -13.67
CA ARG A 56 5.34 0.08 -15.06
C ARG A 56 6.37 -0.38 -16.09
N GLU A 57 7.64 -0.02 -15.91
CA GLU A 57 8.73 -0.44 -16.80
C GLU A 57 8.90 -1.97 -16.82
N GLN A 58 8.62 -2.64 -15.71
CA GLN A 58 8.65 -4.09 -15.57
C GLN A 58 7.32 -4.77 -15.96
N GLY A 59 6.33 -4.03 -16.48
CA GLY A 59 5.05 -4.56 -16.93
C GLY A 59 4.00 -4.79 -15.82
N TYR A 60 4.28 -4.39 -14.58
CA TYR A 60 3.37 -4.52 -13.44
C TYR A 60 2.46 -3.30 -13.29
N GLY A 61 1.75 -2.94 -14.36
CA GLY A 61 0.89 -1.76 -14.40
C GLY A 61 -0.17 -1.73 -13.31
N GLU A 62 -0.84 -2.86 -13.05
CA GLU A 62 -1.86 -2.98 -12.01
C GLU A 62 -1.31 -2.70 -10.60
N ILE A 63 -0.13 -3.25 -10.29
CA ILE A 63 0.53 -3.03 -9.00
C ILE A 63 1.01 -1.57 -8.87
N ALA A 64 1.46 -0.98 -9.97
CA ALA A 64 1.81 0.43 -10.01
C ALA A 64 0.60 1.33 -9.70
N ASP A 65 -0.58 0.98 -10.23
CA ASP A 65 -1.83 1.70 -9.99
C ASP A 65 -2.27 1.56 -8.53
N LEU A 66 -2.26 0.34 -7.98
CA LEU A 66 -2.59 0.07 -6.58
C LEU A 66 -1.67 0.82 -5.61
N PHE A 67 -0.35 0.79 -5.86
CA PHE A 67 0.62 1.49 -5.02
C PHE A 67 0.49 3.01 -5.15
N GLY A 68 0.20 3.52 -6.35
CA GLY A 68 -0.06 4.94 -6.58
C GLY A 68 -1.35 5.44 -5.92
N GLU A 69 -2.39 4.61 -5.87
CA GLU A 69 -3.59 4.92 -5.09
C GLU A 69 -3.26 5.03 -3.60
N LEU A 70 -2.44 4.12 -3.08
CA LEU A 70 -2.02 4.15 -1.68
C LEU A 70 -1.21 5.40 -1.32
N ASP A 71 -0.30 5.84 -2.21
CA ASP A 71 0.43 7.09 -2.05
C ASP A 71 -0.50 8.31 -2.09
N THR A 72 -1.54 8.28 -2.93
CA THR A 72 -2.57 9.32 -2.99
C THR A 72 -3.35 9.40 -1.67
N LEU A 73 -3.76 8.26 -1.12
CA LEU A 73 -4.42 8.17 0.19
C LEU A 73 -3.53 8.70 1.32
N ARG A 74 -2.24 8.38 1.28
CA ARG A 74 -1.22 8.81 2.25
C ARG A 74 -1.04 10.33 2.27
N MET A 75 -1.07 10.97 1.11
CA MET A 75 -1.03 12.44 0.99
C MET A 75 -2.32 13.13 1.46
N GLY A 76 -3.30 12.39 2.00
CA GLY A 76 -4.59 12.95 2.44
C GLY A 76 -5.49 13.38 1.27
N ARG A 77 -5.19 12.95 0.04
CA ARG A 77 -5.98 13.31 -1.15
C ARG A 77 -7.06 12.27 -1.37
N TRP A 78 -8.29 12.61 -0.99
CA TRP A 78 -9.43 11.71 -1.13
C TRP A 78 -10.35 12.23 -2.23
N TYR A 79 -10.43 11.51 -3.35
CA TYR A 79 -11.41 11.85 -4.38
C TYR A 79 -12.83 11.67 -3.81
N GLY A 80 -13.65 12.73 -3.86
CA GLY A 80 -15.11 12.63 -3.67
C GLY A 80 -15.63 12.50 -2.23
N GLY A 81 -14.91 12.99 -1.21
CA GLY A 81 -15.46 13.09 0.15
C GLY A 81 -15.71 11.75 0.87
N LYS A 82 -14.95 10.70 0.50
CA LYS A 82 -15.02 9.38 1.15
C LYS A 82 -14.76 9.49 2.66
N GLY A 83 -15.53 8.76 3.46
CA GLY A 83 -15.33 8.69 4.91
C GLY A 83 -14.14 7.80 5.31
N ASN A 84 -13.61 8.02 6.52
CA ASN A 84 -12.44 7.30 7.04
C ASN A 84 -12.59 5.77 6.98
N GLY A 85 -13.78 5.23 7.27
CA GLY A 85 -14.04 3.79 7.17
C GLY A 85 -13.84 3.23 5.75
N GLN A 86 -14.19 4.00 4.71
CA GLN A 86 -13.98 3.59 3.32
C GLN A 86 -12.50 3.62 2.94
N VAL A 87 -11.73 4.58 3.45
CA VAL A 87 -10.28 4.65 3.27
C VAL A 87 -9.62 3.42 3.89
N ILE A 88 -9.99 3.07 5.13
CA ILE A 88 -9.45 1.89 5.82
C ILE A 88 -9.73 0.61 5.03
N ALA A 89 -10.97 0.39 4.59
CA ALA A 89 -11.34 -0.79 3.80
C ALA A 89 -10.56 -0.86 2.48
N ARG A 90 -10.34 0.29 1.82
CA ARG A 90 -9.57 0.35 0.58
C ARG A 90 -8.11 0.03 0.81
N CYS A 91 -7.48 0.56 1.86
CA CYS A 91 -6.12 0.21 2.24
C CYS A 91 -5.94 -1.30 2.47
N GLN A 92 -6.87 -1.93 3.20
CA GLN A 92 -6.83 -3.38 3.44
C GLN A 92 -6.91 -4.18 2.12
N THR A 93 -7.79 -3.75 1.21
CA THR A 93 -7.94 -4.37 -0.11
C THR A 93 -6.66 -4.27 -0.93
N ILE A 94 -6.08 -3.06 -1.04
CA ILE A 94 -4.84 -2.81 -1.76
C ILE A 94 -3.70 -3.67 -1.20
N LEU A 95 -3.56 -3.72 0.13
CA LEU A 95 -2.51 -4.49 0.77
C LEU A 95 -2.63 -5.99 0.48
N ALA A 96 -3.85 -6.53 0.53
CA ALA A 96 -4.09 -7.94 0.22
C ALA A 96 -3.69 -8.28 -1.22
N GLN A 97 -4.06 -7.43 -2.19
CA GLN A 97 -3.71 -7.63 -3.61
C GLN A 97 -2.19 -7.56 -3.84
N ILE A 98 -1.50 -6.59 -3.22
CA ILE A 98 -0.05 -6.46 -3.32
C ILE A 98 0.65 -7.66 -2.65
N HIS A 99 0.14 -8.13 -1.51
CA HIS A 99 0.69 -9.30 -0.81
C HIS A 99 0.54 -10.58 -1.63
N GLU A 100 -0.64 -10.82 -2.20
CA GLU A 100 -0.89 -11.96 -3.08
C GLU A 100 0.04 -11.92 -4.28
N TRP A 101 0.14 -10.77 -4.95
CA TRP A 101 1.07 -10.59 -6.06
C TRP A 101 2.52 -10.79 -5.65
N ALA A 102 2.96 -10.32 -4.48
CA ALA A 102 4.35 -10.45 -4.04
C ALA A 102 4.73 -11.88 -3.63
N SER A 103 3.76 -12.70 -3.24
CA SER A 103 3.95 -14.07 -2.74
C SER A 103 3.81 -15.16 -3.83
N GLY A 104 3.31 -14.80 -5.01
CA GLY A 104 3.23 -15.69 -6.19
C GLY A 104 4.55 -15.81 -6.94
#